data_AF-A0A968XM51-F1
#
_entry.id   AF-A0A968XM51-F1
#
_cell.length_a   1.000
_cell.length_b   1.000
_cell.length_c   1.000
_cell.angle_alpha   90.00
_cell.angle_beta   90.00
_cell.angle_gamma   90.00
#
_symmetry.space_group_name_H-M   'P 1'
#
loop_
_entity.id
_entity.type
_entity.pdbx_description
1 polymer ?
#
loop_
_entity_poly.entity_id
_entity_poly.type
_entity_poly.pdbx_seq_one_letter_code
_entity_poly.pdbx_strand_id
1 'polypeptide(L)' 'TVEEQTFSVMKQGHTDKTHGITISIGVACFPADSDDPIELVEMADSALYRAKREGRNKVCAYQDLSPEEINKPLPPRKD' A
#
# COMPACT_ATOMS: atom_id res chain seq x y z
N THR A 1 -0.94 -11.52 6.04
CA THR A 1 -1.70 -11.38 4.77
C THR A 1 -2.83 -10.41 5.03
N VAL A 2 -3.11 -9.50 4.09
CA VAL A 2 -4.24 -8.57 4.22
C VAL A 2 -5.52 -9.30 3.80
N GLU A 3 -6.60 -9.12 4.55
CA GLU A 3 -7.90 -9.73 4.24
C GLU A 3 -8.53 -9.06 3.02
N GLU A 4 -9.14 -9.86 2.14
CA GLU A 4 -9.91 -9.35 1.00
C GLU A 4 -11.38 -9.21 1.40
N GLN A 5 -11.95 -8.02 1.16
CA GLN A 5 -13.37 -7.77 1.45
C GLN A 5 -14.16 -7.66 0.14
N THR A 6 -15.24 -8.43 0.03
CA THR A 6 -16.15 -8.37 -1.10
C THR A 6 -17.38 -7.52 -0.80
N PHE A 7 -17.78 -6.68 -1.74
CA PHE A 7 -19.02 -5.89 -1.65
C PHE A 7 -19.80 -5.92 -2.97
N SER A 8 -21.11 -5.80 -2.87
CA SER A 8 -21.99 -5.71 -4.04
C SER A 8 -22.28 -4.26 -4.37
N VAL A 9 -22.07 -3.85 -5.61
CA VAL A 9 -22.49 -2.53 -6.08
C VAL A 9 -23.96 -2.62 -6.52
N MET A 10 -24.81 -1.78 -5.92
CA MET A 10 -26.21 -1.64 -6.33
C MET A 10 -26.31 -0.55 -7.39
N LYS A 11 -26.85 -0.88 -8.57
CA LYS A 11 -27.14 0.10 -9.63
C LYS A 11 -28.62 -0.03 -10.03
N GLN A 12 -29.38 1.04 -9.84
CA GLN A 12 -30.84 1.10 -10.13
C GLN A 12 -31.64 -0.11 -9.59
N GLY A 13 -31.38 -0.53 -8.36
CA GLY A 13 -32.16 -1.59 -7.70
C GLY A 13 -31.84 -3.02 -8.16
N HIS A 14 -30.88 -3.21 -9.07
CA HIS A 14 -30.31 -4.53 -9.38
C HIS A 14 -28.89 -4.65 -8.81
N THR A 15 -28.58 -5.81 -8.22
CA THR A 15 -27.21 -6.18 -7.86
C THR A 15 -26.47 -6.56 -9.13
N ASP A 16 -25.60 -5.65 -9.58
CA ASP A 16 -24.91 -5.77 -10.87
C ASP A 16 -23.76 -6.78 -10.76
N LYS A 17 -22.80 -6.55 -9.84
CA LYS A 17 -21.62 -7.42 -9.61
C LYS A 17 -21.05 -7.28 -8.19
N THR A 18 -20.48 -8.38 -7.68
CA THR A 18 -19.62 -8.39 -6.48
C THR A 18 -18.20 -7.98 -6.85
N HIS A 19 -17.63 -7.04 -6.10
CA HIS A 19 -16.27 -6.53 -6.28
C HIS A 19 -15.44 -6.89 -5.05
N GLY A 20 -14.23 -7.41 -5.26
CA GLY A 20 -13.23 -7.59 -4.22
C GLY A 20 -12.36 -6.36 -4.09
N ILE A 21 -12.15 -5.88 -2.87
CA ILE A 21 -11.13 -4.87 -2.55
C ILE A 21 -10.10 -5.44 -1.61
N THR A 22 -8.86 -5.05 -1.86
CA THR A 22 -7.72 -5.29 -0.99
C THR A 22 -7.03 -3.97 -0.69
N ILE A 23 -6.27 -3.93 0.39
CA ILE A 23 -5.41 -2.79 0.73
C ILE A 23 -3.95 -3.19 0.65
N SER A 24 -3.10 -2.23 0.32
CA SER A 24 -1.65 -2.34 0.49
C SER A 24 -1.25 -1.36 1.58
N ILE A 25 -0.34 -1.74 2.45
CA ILE A 25 0.05 -0.95 3.62
C ILE A 25 1.57 -0.83 3.64
N GLY A 26 2.06 0.38 3.92
CA GLY A 26 3.45 0.65 4.27
C GLY A 26 3.54 1.07 5.73
N VAL A 27 4.59 0.62 6.41
CA VAL A 27 4.78 0.85 7.84
C VAL A 27 6.16 1.45 8.08
N ALA A 28 6.22 2.48 8.92
CA ALA A 28 7.44 3.01 9.54
C ALA A 28 7.23 3.14 11.06
N CYS A 29 8.31 3.05 11.83
CA CYS A 29 8.29 2.95 13.28
C CYS A 29 9.13 4.04 13.95
N PHE A 30 8.49 4.87 14.77
CA PHE A 30 9.20 5.77 15.69
C PHE A 30 9.73 4.98 16.91
N PRO A 31 10.97 5.21 17.38
CA PRO A 31 12.03 6.03 16.79
C PRO A 31 12.99 5.21 15.90
N ALA A 32 12.65 3.96 15.57
CA ALA A 32 13.56 3.02 14.92
C ALA A 32 13.94 3.44 13.49
N ASP A 33 13.00 4.05 12.76
CA ASP A 33 13.21 4.47 11.37
C ASP A 33 13.58 5.96 11.28
N SER A 34 12.89 6.81 12.03
CA SER A 34 13.22 8.24 12.19
C SER A 34 12.56 8.80 13.46
N ASP A 35 13.12 9.91 13.98
CA ASP A 35 12.52 10.73 15.03
C ASP A 35 11.79 11.97 14.49
N ASP A 36 11.87 12.24 13.19
CA ASP A 36 11.10 13.26 12.49
C ASP A 36 9.76 12.65 11.98
N PRO A 37 8.60 13.18 12.43
CA PRO A 37 7.30 12.71 11.96
C PRO A 37 7.08 12.86 10.45
N ILE A 38 7.69 13.86 9.80
CA ILE A 38 7.57 14.03 8.35
C ILE A 38 8.32 12.93 7.61
N GLU A 39 9.56 12.65 8.02
CA GLU A 39 10.37 11.59 7.44
C GLU A 39 9.72 10.20 7.66
N LEU A 40 9.13 9.96 8.83
CA LEU A 40 8.36 8.73 9.09
C LEU A 40 7.20 8.51 8.10
N VAL A 41 6.50 9.58 7.72
CA VAL A 41 5.42 9.49 6.72
C VAL A 41 5.99 9.16 5.34
N GLU A 42 7.11 9.76 4.94
CA GLU A 42 7.79 9.47 3.66
C GLU A 42 8.32 8.03 3.61
N MET A 43 8.84 7.53 4.73
CA MET A 43 9.29 6.14 4.89
C MET A 43 8.13 5.16 4.79
N ALA A 44 7.00 5.44 5.46
CA ALA A 44 5.81 4.62 5.34
C ALA A 44 5.25 4.62 3.91
N ASP A 45 5.23 5.75 3.21
CA ASP A 45 4.79 5.82 1.81
C ASP A 45 5.73 5.03 0.87
N SER A 46 7.04 5.12 1.10
CA SER A 46 8.04 4.30 0.39
C SER A 46 7.77 2.80 0.54
N ALA A 47 7.49 2.34 1.76
CA ALA A 47 7.13 0.95 2.02
C ALA A 47 5.79 0.56 1.38
N LEU A 48 4.80 1.46 1.39
CA LEU A 48 3.51 1.26 0.72
C LEU A 48 3.69 1.07 -0.78
N TYR A 49 4.61 1.80 -1.39
CA TYR A 49 4.89 1.65 -2.82
C TYR A 49 5.55 0.33 -3.16
N ARG A 50 6.42 -0.19 -2.30
CA ARG A 50 6.91 -1.56 -2.45
C ARG A 50 5.76 -2.56 -2.44
N ALA A 51 4.84 -2.45 -1.47
CA ALA A 51 3.66 -3.32 -1.41
C ALA A 51 2.84 -3.26 -2.71
N LYS A 52 2.64 -2.06 -3.27
CA LYS A 52 1.94 -1.89 -4.56
C LYS A 52 2.69 -2.49 -5.75
N ARG A 53 4.03 -2.43 -5.76
CA ARG A 53 4.87 -2.94 -6.85
C ARG A 53 4.99 -4.47 -6.83
N GLU A 54 5.05 -5.08 -5.66
CA GLU A 54 5.21 -6.53 -5.52
C GLU A 54 3.88 -7.32 -5.57
N GLY A 55 2.85 -6.78 -6.22
CA GLY A 55 1.58 -7.47 -6.42
C GLY A 55 0.43 -7.04 -5.51
N ARG A 56 0.57 -5.95 -4.71
CA ARG A 56 -0.46 -5.43 -3.80
C ARG A 56 -0.86 -6.44 -2.71
N ASN A 57 -1.97 -6.17 -2.02
CA ASN A 57 -2.56 -7.00 -0.97
C ASN A 57 -1.58 -7.48 0.13
N LYS A 58 -0.65 -6.60 0.52
CA LYS A 58 0.39 -6.92 1.50
C LYS A 58 0.78 -5.71 2.34
N VAL A 59 1.51 -6.01 3.41
CA VAL A 59 2.15 -5.04 4.29
C VAL A 59 3.65 -5.11 4.04
N CYS A 60 4.30 -3.97 3.90
CA CYS A 60 5.75 -3.86 3.87
C CYS A 60 6.20 -2.87 4.95
N ALA A 61 7.24 -3.23 5.71
CA ALA A 61 7.89 -2.30 6.63
C ALA A 61 9.06 -1.60 5.92
N TYR A 62 9.33 -0.35 6.29
CA TYR A 62 10.45 0.43 5.74
C TYR A 62 11.80 -0.27 5.93
N GLN A 63 12.00 -0.90 7.09
CA GLN A 63 13.23 -1.63 7.42
C GLN A 63 13.57 -2.78 6.47
N ASP A 64 12.56 -3.33 5.79
CA ASP A 64 12.76 -4.42 4.85
C ASP A 64 13.20 -3.92 3.46
N LEU A 65 13.14 -2.60 3.19
CA LEU A 65 13.46 -2.02 1.89
C LEU A 65 14.97 -1.95 1.68
N SER A 66 15.40 -2.35 0.49
CA SER A 66 16.74 -2.06 0.00
C SER A 66 16.87 -0.59 -0.43
N PRO A 67 18.09 -0.01 -0.41
CA PRO A 67 18.34 1.35 -0.91
C PRO A 67 17.88 1.55 -2.37
N GLU A 68 17.95 0.51 -3.19
CA GLU A 68 17.47 0.54 -4.58
C GLU A 68 15.95 0.66 -4.66
N GLU A 69 15.21 0.06 -3.73
CA GLU A 69 13.75 0.13 -3.70
C GLU A 69 13.23 1.49 -3.28
N ILE A 70 13.93 2.16 -2.36
CA ILE A 70 13.61 3.51 -1.89
C ILE A 70 13.75 4.53 -3.02
N ASN A 71 14.85 4.44 -3.78
CA ASN A 71 15.16 5.39 -4.85
C ASN A 71 14.43 5.10 -6.18
N LYS A 72 13.62 4.03 -6.23
CA LYS A 72 12.97 3.62 -7.47
C LYS A 72 11.74 4.49 -7.74
N PRO A 73 11.69 5.21 -8.88
CA PRO A 73 10.54 6.02 -9.22
C PRO A 73 9.29 5.16 -9.36
N LEU A 74 8.16 5.75 -9.02
CA LEU A 74 6.87 5.08 -9.14
C LEU A 74 6.57 4.79 -10.60
N PRO A 75 6.06 3.59 -10.92
CA PRO A 75 5.49 3.37 -12.23
C PRO A 75 4.33 4.36 -12.44
N PRO A 76 4.14 4.87 -13.66
CA PRO A 76 3.02 5.75 -13.96
C PRO A 76 1.70 5.07 -13.58
N ARG A 77 0.73 5.85 -13.13
CA ARG A 77 -0.65 5.36 -12.99
C ARG A 77 -1.07 4.81 -14.34
N LYS A 78 -1.49 3.55 -14.38
CA LYS A 78 -2.20 3.01 -15.54
C LYS A 78 -3.64 3.49 -15.39
N ASP A 79 -3.92 4.61 -16.02
CA ASP A 79 -5.26 5.08 -16.35
C ASP A 79 -6.06 4.02 -17.12
#